data_AF-A0A933LGZ2-F1
#
_entry.id   AF-A0A933LGZ2-F1
#
_cell.length_a   1.000
_cell.length_b   1.000
_cell.length_c   1.000
_cell.angle_alpha   90.00
_cell.angle_beta   90.00
_cell.angle_gamma   90.00
#
_symmetry.space_group_name_H-M   'P 1'
#
loop_
_entity.id
_entity.type
_entity.pdbx_description
1 polymer ?
#
loop_
_entity_poly.entity_id
_entity_poly.type
_entity_poly.pdbx_seq_one_letter_code
_entity_poly.pdbx_strand_id
1 'polypeptide(L)'
;MPSFFARKYMRDKAPPTERRVGVFVLVLLGFIIAVFLLTGGLLKDFVNAHPALVKAKSFFGISENPLFTAAPENMPQPPPPHEIRVAQTLLPSSLGQTQLAGNDLRALPLRSDADAQAARDAGVDADFLAAVRTAGARWVYTRAYAAGQSPGISVDVADLGDPARAAAACKSRTPSAGRPLTVGRAGWLIDSGRLAGFWSGRYYTEIRGDAASAIPAETAARSLASLQLNYGVTPALPPAPAAVAKTDQTPPAAKAAGVARFAEPPGGKILGPTKIERYAENLYEKIDGKESAFRAFFVVDLKFGQYTEPDRRQSYDVYIYDMAAPANALGIYMSERVATAPALAIGRDGYASGTSIFFWKGPYYVNVLGPPDGGDATLDVSKQIAHAVAETIADDAQPFWADKALPSEDRVPNSFSYQAINALGYGFLQRMWSASYDMGGKRLNVYLTKAADADMAKATFKRFANSVARYDKVLSREAPAGGELILTESPMPNRPSKFGAAFRKGPYFGGVADCPDREFVAQHVRALFDRLSATDAGDPAAATVVPVKTESSHDADSDQSAPTEGQPESTEGNESGY
;
A
#
# COMPACT_ATOMS: atom_id res chain seq x y z
N MET A 1 -53.15 54.35 23.35
CA MET A 1 -52.07 54.07 22.38
C MET A 1 -52.29 54.94 21.15
N PRO A 2 -51.45 55.95 20.88
CA PRO A 2 -51.49 56.65 19.60
C PRO A 2 -50.66 55.86 18.57
N SER A 3 -51.29 55.55 17.44
CA SER A 3 -50.64 54.94 16.28
C SER A 3 -49.65 55.91 15.63
N PHE A 4 -48.49 55.39 15.25
CA PHE A 4 -47.36 56.11 14.65
C PHE A 4 -47.67 56.76 13.28
N PHE A 5 -48.90 56.65 12.77
CA PHE A 5 -49.32 57.14 11.46
C PHE A 5 -50.27 58.35 11.51
N ALA A 6 -50.53 58.91 12.69
CA ALA A 6 -51.34 60.11 12.82
C ALA A 6 -50.45 61.38 12.91
N ARG A 7 -49.99 61.91 11.77
CA ARG A 7 -50.04 63.35 11.40
C ARG A 7 -49.19 63.71 10.17
N LYS A 8 -49.75 64.65 9.41
CA LYS A 8 -49.13 65.59 8.45
C LYS A 8 -48.90 65.14 7.01
N TYR A 9 -49.98 64.74 6.34
CA TYR A 9 -50.26 65.31 5.02
C TYR A 9 -50.45 66.84 5.17
N MET A 10 -49.95 67.63 4.21
CA MET A 10 -49.83 69.11 4.18
C MET A 10 -48.52 69.68 4.73
N ARG A 11 -47.44 69.48 3.96
CA ARG A 11 -46.30 70.41 3.88
C ARG A 11 -46.04 70.67 2.40
N ASP A 12 -46.33 71.86 1.92
CA ASP A 12 -46.23 72.23 0.49
C ASP A 12 -44.82 72.12 -0.10
N LYS A 13 -43.77 71.98 0.72
CA LYS A 13 -42.43 71.56 0.27
C LYS A 13 -41.76 70.72 1.36
N ALA A 14 -41.30 69.52 1.00
CA ALA A 14 -40.46 68.70 1.86
C ALA A 14 -39.19 69.48 2.29
N PRO A 15 -38.79 69.43 3.57
CA PRO A 15 -37.59 70.10 4.06
C PRO A 15 -36.36 69.65 3.27
N PRO A 16 -35.36 70.53 3.08
CA PRO A 16 -34.21 70.26 2.21
C PRO A 16 -33.39 69.04 2.67
N THR A 17 -33.41 68.71 3.96
CA THR A 17 -32.79 67.51 4.52
C THR A 17 -33.49 66.23 4.06
N GLU A 18 -34.82 66.20 4.07
CA GLU A 18 -35.62 65.04 3.64
C GLU A 18 -35.53 64.83 2.13
N ARG A 19 -35.45 65.92 1.34
CA ARG A 19 -35.14 65.81 -0.10
C ARG A 19 -33.75 65.24 -0.35
N ARG A 20 -32.73 65.66 0.42
CA ARG A 20 -31.37 65.12 0.29
C ARG A 20 -31.30 63.64 0.68
N VAL A 21 -31.99 63.25 1.75
CA VAL A 21 -32.07 61.84 2.17
C VAL A 21 -32.84 61.01 1.13
N GLY A 22 -33.98 61.50 0.63
CA GLY A 22 -34.74 60.83 -0.43
C GLY A 22 -33.93 60.64 -1.72
N VAL A 23 -33.19 61.67 -2.15
CA VAL A 23 -32.27 61.57 -3.30
C VAL A 23 -31.17 60.56 -3.02
N PHE A 24 -30.56 60.57 -1.82
CA PHE A 24 -29.52 59.60 -1.47
C PHE A 24 -30.03 58.15 -1.50
N VAL A 25 -31.22 57.90 -0.93
CA VAL A 25 -31.84 56.57 -0.92
C VAL A 25 -32.16 56.10 -2.34
N LEU A 26 -32.67 56.98 -3.21
CA LEU A 26 -32.94 56.65 -4.61
C LEU A 26 -31.65 56.35 -5.40
N VAL A 27 -30.59 57.12 -5.15
CA VAL A 27 -29.27 56.86 -5.76
C VAL A 27 -28.71 55.52 -5.30
N LEU A 28 -28.80 55.21 -4.00
CA LEU A 28 -28.34 53.93 -3.45
C LEU A 28 -29.14 52.75 -4.02
N LEU A 29 -30.46 52.88 -4.11
CA LEU A 29 -31.32 51.85 -4.69
C LEU A 29 -31.01 51.63 -6.17
N GLY A 30 -30.82 52.72 -6.94
CA GLY A 30 -30.40 52.64 -8.34
C GLY A 30 -29.04 51.96 -8.51
N PHE A 31 -28.09 52.24 -7.60
CA PHE A 31 -26.79 51.57 -7.58
C PHE A 31 -26.91 50.08 -7.31
N ILE A 32 -27.72 49.66 -6.32
CA ILE A 32 -27.94 48.25 -6.00
C ILE A 32 -28.58 47.52 -7.18
N ILE A 33 -29.61 48.10 -7.81
CA ILE A 33 -30.26 47.53 -8.99
C ILE A 33 -29.26 47.42 -10.16
N ALA A 34 -28.43 48.43 -10.38
CA ALA A 34 -27.40 48.39 -11.42
C ALA A 34 -26.38 47.26 -11.17
N VAL A 35 -25.88 47.11 -9.94
CA VAL A 35 -24.99 46.01 -9.56
C VAL A 35 -25.69 44.67 -9.78
N PHE A 36 -26.93 44.52 -9.32
CA PHE A 36 -27.68 43.29 -9.50
C PHE A 36 -27.92 42.94 -10.98
N LEU A 37 -28.21 43.92 -11.83
CA LEU A 37 -28.36 43.71 -13.28
C LEU A 37 -27.01 43.37 -13.97
N LEU A 38 -25.90 43.93 -13.47
CA LEU A 38 -24.54 43.60 -13.92
C LEU A 38 -24.11 42.18 -13.50
N THR A 39 -24.62 41.64 -12.40
CA THR A 39 -24.21 40.35 -11.82
C THR A 39 -25.22 39.21 -12.04
N GLY A 40 -26.50 39.52 -12.23
CA GLY A 40 -27.63 38.58 -12.21
C GLY A 40 -27.88 37.81 -13.51
N GLY A 41 -26.97 37.84 -14.48
CA GLY A 41 -27.06 37.07 -15.74
C GLY A 41 -28.13 37.54 -16.74
N LEU A 42 -29.12 38.34 -16.32
CA LEU A 42 -30.26 38.76 -17.14
C LEU A 42 -29.89 39.66 -18.35
N LEU A 43 -28.76 40.37 -18.28
CA LEU A 43 -28.23 41.25 -19.33
C LEU A 43 -26.82 40.85 -19.79
N LYS A 44 -26.46 39.56 -19.62
CA LYS A 44 -25.10 39.03 -19.85
C LYS A 44 -24.54 39.43 -21.24
N ASP A 45 -25.35 39.31 -22.28
CA ASP A 45 -24.91 39.58 -23.65
C ASP A 45 -24.66 41.07 -23.92
N PHE A 46 -25.49 41.95 -23.34
CA PHE A 46 -25.31 43.40 -23.45
C PHE A 46 -24.09 43.91 -22.68
N VAL A 47 -23.86 43.36 -21.47
CA VAL A 47 -22.70 43.68 -20.62
C VAL A 47 -21.39 43.25 -21.29
N ASN A 48 -21.37 42.05 -21.88
CA ASN A 48 -20.18 41.51 -22.55
C ASN A 48 -19.87 42.24 -23.88
N ALA A 49 -20.85 42.90 -24.50
CA ALA A 49 -20.64 43.71 -25.70
C ALA A 49 -19.97 45.08 -25.42
N HIS A 50 -19.93 45.55 -24.18
CA HIS A 50 -19.41 46.89 -23.82
C HIS A 50 -18.20 46.81 -22.86
N PRO A 51 -16.98 47.16 -23.30
CA PRO A 51 -15.75 46.99 -22.51
C PRO A 51 -15.74 47.70 -21.15
N ALA A 52 -16.40 48.86 -21.06
CA ALA A 52 -16.49 49.63 -19.81
C ALA A 52 -17.31 48.91 -18.74
N LEU A 53 -18.38 48.20 -19.13
CA LEU A 53 -19.23 47.44 -18.21
C LEU A 53 -18.55 46.15 -17.75
N VAL A 54 -17.78 45.49 -18.63
CA VAL A 54 -16.93 44.34 -18.27
C VAL A 54 -15.90 44.73 -17.20
N LYS A 55 -15.25 45.89 -17.36
CA LYS A 55 -14.28 46.40 -16.39
C LYS A 55 -14.95 46.73 -15.04
N ALA A 56 -16.13 47.35 -15.07
CA ALA A 56 -16.92 47.61 -13.85
C ALA A 56 -17.35 46.31 -13.14
N LYS A 57 -17.77 45.27 -13.88
CA LYS A 57 -18.11 43.94 -13.36
C LYS A 57 -16.92 43.27 -12.67
N SER A 58 -15.72 43.35 -13.25
CA SER A 58 -14.50 42.81 -12.66
C SER A 58 -14.07 43.52 -11.35
N PHE A 59 -14.37 44.82 -11.22
CA PHE A 59 -14.06 45.61 -10.03
C PHE A 59 -14.88 45.19 -8.80
N PHE A 60 -16.10 44.69 -9.00
CA PHE A 60 -16.96 44.17 -7.93
C PHE A 60 -16.71 42.68 -7.58
N GLY A 61 -15.62 42.08 -8.10
CA GLY A 61 -15.09 40.81 -7.60
C GLY A 61 -15.72 39.53 -8.17
N ILE A 62 -16.48 39.60 -9.26
CA ILE A 62 -17.00 38.40 -9.93
C ILE A 62 -16.08 38.05 -11.11
N SER A 63 -15.20 37.07 -10.89
CA SER A 63 -14.34 36.47 -11.91
C SER A 63 -15.18 35.77 -12.99
N GLU A 64 -14.83 35.94 -14.26
CA GLU A 64 -15.46 35.19 -15.38
C GLU A 64 -14.94 33.75 -15.49
N ASN A 65 -13.90 33.40 -14.75
CA ASN A 65 -13.43 32.02 -14.66
C ASN A 65 -14.48 31.19 -13.91
N PRO A 66 -14.96 30.06 -14.47
CA PRO A 66 -15.88 29.20 -13.75
C PRO A 66 -15.24 28.79 -12.43
N LEU A 67 -16.04 28.83 -11.35
CA LEU A 67 -15.62 28.65 -9.95
C LEU A 67 -14.79 27.36 -9.67
N PHE A 68 -14.72 26.44 -10.64
CA PHE A 68 -14.13 25.11 -10.54
C PHE A 68 -13.15 24.74 -11.67
N THR A 69 -12.47 25.70 -12.30
CA THR A 69 -11.34 25.38 -13.19
C THR A 69 -10.02 25.52 -12.46
N ALA A 70 -9.42 24.39 -12.08
CA ALA A 70 -8.08 24.37 -11.50
C ALA A 70 -7.04 24.78 -12.56
N ALA A 71 -6.13 25.69 -12.21
CA ALA A 71 -5.03 26.06 -13.08
C ALA A 71 -4.15 24.82 -13.38
N PRO A 72 -3.71 24.59 -14.63
CA PRO A 72 -2.92 23.41 -15.01
C PRO A 72 -1.64 23.25 -14.18
N GLU A 73 -1.00 24.36 -13.79
CA GLU A 73 0.17 24.35 -12.89
C GLU A 73 -0.10 23.83 -11.47
N ASN A 74 -1.36 23.84 -11.04
CA ASN A 74 -1.79 23.37 -9.73
C ASN A 74 -2.42 21.96 -9.79
N MET A 75 -2.50 21.35 -10.97
CA MET A 75 -2.92 19.96 -11.11
C MET A 75 -1.74 19.04 -10.75
N PRO A 76 -1.90 18.09 -9.81
CA PRO A 76 -0.88 17.07 -9.61
C PRO A 76 -0.68 16.32 -10.93
N GLN A 77 0.57 16.26 -11.40
CA GLN A 77 0.91 15.55 -12.62
C GLN A 77 0.35 14.12 -12.55
N PRO A 78 -0.31 13.63 -13.62
CA PRO A 78 -0.82 12.27 -13.63
C PRO A 78 0.36 11.32 -13.35
N PRO A 79 0.14 10.29 -12.51
CA PRO A 79 1.22 9.36 -12.17
C PRO A 79 1.74 8.73 -13.46
N PRO A 80 3.06 8.47 -13.55
CA PRO A 80 3.62 7.81 -14.73
C PRO A 80 2.90 6.46 -14.96
N PRO A 81 2.79 5.98 -16.22
CA PRO A 81 2.14 4.71 -16.54
C PRO A 81 2.63 3.56 -15.68
N HIS A 82 1.78 2.53 -15.47
CA HIS A 82 2.09 1.36 -14.62
C HIS A 82 3.50 0.81 -14.84
N GLU A 83 3.86 0.58 -16.11
CA GLU A 83 5.15 0.00 -16.50
C GLU A 83 6.34 0.89 -16.18
N ILE A 84 6.16 2.22 -16.23
CA ILE A 84 7.20 3.15 -15.82
C ILE A 84 7.38 3.10 -14.30
N ARG A 85 6.31 2.90 -13.52
CA ARG A 85 6.41 2.70 -12.05
C ARG A 85 7.10 1.38 -11.69
N VAL A 86 6.80 0.30 -12.41
CA VAL A 86 7.50 -0.98 -12.27
C VAL A 86 8.98 -0.80 -12.59
N ALA A 87 9.29 -0.15 -13.72
CA ALA A 87 10.66 0.15 -14.12
C ALA A 87 11.42 1.02 -13.09
N GLN A 88 10.76 2.00 -12.46
CA GLN A 88 11.35 2.82 -11.38
C GLN A 88 11.70 2.01 -10.13
N THR A 89 10.98 0.92 -9.88
CA THR A 89 11.19 0.04 -8.73
C THR A 89 12.34 -0.92 -8.98
N LEU A 90 12.40 -1.49 -10.18
CA LEU A 90 13.46 -2.42 -10.60
C LEU A 90 14.79 -1.70 -10.88
N LEU A 91 14.70 -0.46 -11.38
CA LEU A 91 15.82 0.39 -11.75
C LEU A 91 15.66 1.73 -11.00
N PRO A 92 16.24 1.88 -9.79
CA PRO A 92 16.12 3.09 -8.96
C PRO A 92 16.94 4.25 -9.55
N SER A 93 16.61 5.49 -9.19
CA SER A 93 17.27 6.71 -9.71
C SER A 93 18.72 6.85 -9.26
N SER A 94 19.12 6.10 -8.24
CA SER A 94 20.50 5.98 -7.81
C SER A 94 20.87 4.53 -7.52
N LEU A 95 22.09 4.12 -7.87
CA LEU A 95 22.63 2.78 -7.60
C LEU A 95 23.79 2.82 -6.60
N GLY A 96 23.64 2.06 -5.50
CA GLY A 96 24.66 1.87 -4.47
C GLY A 96 24.93 3.13 -3.61
N GLN A 97 25.87 3.01 -2.66
CA GLN A 97 26.32 4.14 -1.83
C GLN A 97 27.08 5.22 -2.66
N THR A 98 27.45 4.91 -3.90
CA THR A 98 28.28 5.74 -4.78
C THR A 98 27.53 6.78 -5.62
N GLN A 99 26.23 7.00 -5.40
CA GLN A 99 25.43 8.05 -6.07
C GLN A 99 25.53 8.04 -7.62
N LEU A 100 25.53 6.88 -8.27
CA LEU A 100 25.36 6.83 -9.73
C LEU A 100 23.97 7.33 -10.10
N ALA A 101 23.88 8.43 -10.84
CA ALA A 101 22.61 8.99 -11.27
C ALA A 101 22.08 8.22 -12.48
N GLY A 102 20.85 7.74 -12.38
CA GLY A 102 20.14 7.05 -13.45
C GLY A 102 19.45 8.02 -14.41
N ASN A 103 19.75 7.91 -15.70
CA ASN A 103 19.12 8.68 -16.77
C ASN A 103 18.38 7.73 -17.74
N ASP A 104 17.42 8.27 -18.49
CA ASP A 104 16.75 7.57 -19.60
C ASP A 104 16.09 6.24 -19.22
N LEU A 105 15.29 6.23 -18.14
CA LEU A 105 14.45 5.07 -17.83
C LEU A 105 13.44 4.82 -18.96
N ARG A 106 13.41 3.59 -19.47
CA ARG A 106 12.43 3.17 -20.47
C ARG A 106 11.76 1.87 -20.06
N ALA A 107 10.47 1.77 -20.32
CA ALA A 107 9.71 0.53 -20.28
C ALA A 107 9.24 0.21 -21.69
N LEU A 108 9.75 -0.88 -22.25
CA LEU A 108 9.60 -1.23 -23.66
C LEU A 108 8.80 -2.53 -23.74
N PRO A 109 7.63 -2.55 -24.42
CA PRO A 109 6.91 -3.79 -24.63
C PRO A 109 7.74 -4.73 -25.51
N LEU A 110 7.43 -6.02 -25.49
CA LEU A 110 8.12 -7.01 -26.32
C LEU A 110 7.13 -8.01 -26.93
N ARG A 111 6.09 -7.49 -27.59
CA ARG A 111 4.95 -8.27 -28.10
C ARG A 111 5.07 -8.58 -29.59
N SER A 112 5.89 -7.84 -30.31
CA SER A 112 6.05 -7.93 -31.76
C SER A 112 7.51 -7.75 -32.20
N ASP A 113 7.80 -8.00 -33.48
CA ASP A 113 9.11 -7.68 -34.06
C ASP A 113 9.37 -6.18 -34.12
N ALA A 114 8.32 -5.37 -34.28
CA ALA A 114 8.41 -3.91 -34.23
C ALA A 114 8.83 -3.43 -32.84
N ASP A 115 8.29 -4.04 -31.78
CA ASP A 115 8.69 -3.75 -30.40
C ASP A 115 10.15 -4.14 -30.14
N ALA A 116 10.57 -5.30 -30.66
CA ALA A 116 11.95 -5.74 -30.56
C ALA A 116 12.90 -4.78 -31.29
N GLN A 117 12.49 -4.23 -32.44
CA GLN A 117 13.26 -3.21 -33.14
C GLN A 117 13.33 -1.91 -32.33
N ALA A 118 12.20 -1.45 -31.78
CA ALA A 118 12.18 -0.26 -30.92
C ALA A 118 13.07 -0.42 -29.69
N ALA A 119 13.17 -1.64 -29.13
CA ALA A 119 14.09 -1.92 -28.03
C ALA A 119 15.57 -1.88 -28.45
N ARG A 120 15.91 -2.34 -29.66
CA ARG A 120 17.28 -2.19 -30.21
C ARG A 120 17.62 -0.73 -30.46
N ASP A 121 16.69 0.02 -31.05
CA ASP A 121 16.84 1.46 -31.30
C ASP A 121 17.00 2.23 -29.97
N ALA A 122 16.47 1.67 -28.88
CA ALA A 122 16.62 2.19 -27.53
C ALA A 122 17.94 1.78 -26.82
N GLY A 123 18.82 1.01 -27.46
CA GLY A 123 20.14 0.62 -26.92
C GLY A 123 20.17 -0.71 -26.16
N VAL A 124 19.09 -1.49 -26.17
CA VAL A 124 19.06 -2.82 -25.55
C VAL A 124 19.86 -3.80 -26.41
N ASP A 125 20.65 -4.67 -25.76
CA ASP A 125 21.49 -5.68 -26.42
C ASP A 125 20.67 -6.60 -27.35
N ALA A 126 21.19 -6.83 -28.56
CA ALA A 126 20.49 -7.68 -29.54
C ALA A 126 20.41 -9.14 -29.09
N ASP A 127 21.47 -9.66 -28.45
CA ASP A 127 21.53 -11.05 -27.99
C ASP A 127 20.69 -11.26 -26.73
N PHE A 128 20.67 -10.27 -25.82
CA PHE A 128 19.71 -10.24 -24.71
C PHE A 128 18.28 -10.31 -25.24
N LEU A 129 17.92 -9.42 -26.18
CA LEU A 129 16.58 -9.38 -26.75
C LEU A 129 16.21 -10.70 -27.40
N ALA A 130 17.12 -11.33 -28.16
CA ALA A 130 16.87 -12.63 -28.74
C ALA A 130 16.57 -13.69 -27.66
N ALA A 131 17.41 -13.77 -26.62
CA ALA A 131 17.25 -14.76 -25.56
C ALA A 131 15.95 -14.58 -24.76
N VAL A 132 15.63 -13.34 -24.37
CA VAL A 132 14.44 -13.06 -23.55
C VAL A 132 13.15 -13.15 -24.37
N ARG A 133 13.18 -12.87 -25.68
CA ARG A 133 12.05 -13.12 -26.59
C ARG A 133 11.77 -14.61 -26.72
N THR A 134 12.80 -15.43 -26.93
CA THR A 134 12.65 -16.90 -26.98
C THR A 134 12.10 -17.44 -25.65
N ALA A 135 12.49 -16.84 -24.53
CA ALA A 135 11.97 -17.20 -23.20
C ALA A 135 10.59 -16.62 -22.89
N GLY A 136 10.00 -15.81 -23.77
CA GLY A 136 8.64 -15.28 -23.65
C GLY A 136 8.51 -14.01 -22.81
N ALA A 137 9.51 -13.13 -22.84
CA ALA A 137 9.47 -11.84 -22.12
C ALA A 137 8.37 -10.93 -22.68
N ARG A 138 7.68 -10.23 -21.78
CA ARG A 138 6.59 -9.31 -22.13
C ARG A 138 7.04 -7.85 -22.14
N TRP A 139 8.02 -7.52 -21.30
CA TRP A 139 8.55 -6.19 -21.10
C TRP A 139 10.07 -6.24 -20.92
N VAL A 140 10.72 -5.18 -21.39
CA VAL A 140 12.12 -4.87 -21.09
C VAL A 140 12.16 -3.49 -20.44
N TYR A 141 12.77 -3.42 -19.27
CA TYR A 141 13.04 -2.18 -18.56
C TYR A 141 14.52 -1.88 -18.69
N THR A 142 14.87 -0.68 -19.14
CA THR A 142 16.27 -0.30 -19.33
C THR A 142 16.56 1.06 -18.71
N ARG A 143 17.77 1.20 -18.16
CA ARG A 143 18.28 2.46 -17.62
C ARG A 143 19.79 2.51 -17.74
N ALA A 144 20.30 3.69 -18.10
CA ALA A 144 21.71 4.00 -18.04
C ALA A 144 22.04 4.75 -16.74
N TYR A 145 23.19 4.44 -16.15
CA TYR A 145 23.69 5.06 -14.92
C TYR A 145 25.04 5.70 -15.19
N ALA A 146 25.27 6.90 -14.69
CA ALA A 146 26.53 7.62 -14.87
C ALA A 146 27.01 8.29 -13.57
N ALA A 147 28.33 8.46 -13.44
CA ALA A 147 28.97 9.22 -12.36
C ALA A 147 29.53 10.52 -12.95
N GLY A 148 28.76 11.61 -12.86
CA GLY A 148 29.14 12.89 -13.48
C GLY A 148 29.24 12.78 -15.01
N GLN A 149 30.39 13.13 -15.58
CA GLN A 149 30.64 13.05 -17.04
C GLN A 149 31.27 11.74 -17.51
N SER A 150 31.51 10.78 -16.62
CA SER A 150 32.10 9.49 -17.01
C SER A 150 31.02 8.50 -17.46
N PRO A 151 31.22 7.75 -18.56
CA PRO A 151 30.28 6.71 -18.98
C PRO A 151 30.20 5.64 -17.87
N GLY A 152 28.99 5.36 -17.39
CA GLY A 152 28.77 4.39 -16.31
C GLY A 152 28.32 3.03 -16.83
N ILE A 153 27.20 2.52 -16.33
CA ILE A 153 26.69 1.16 -16.64
C ILE A 153 25.30 1.25 -17.28
N SER A 154 24.99 0.35 -18.22
CA SER A 154 23.63 0.12 -18.68
C SER A 154 23.06 -1.14 -18.02
N VAL A 155 21.79 -1.08 -17.66
CA VAL A 155 21.09 -2.18 -17.00
C VAL A 155 19.82 -2.46 -17.76
N ASP A 156 19.65 -3.72 -18.17
CA ASP A 156 18.48 -4.22 -18.87
C ASP A 156 17.82 -5.32 -18.04
N VAL A 157 16.52 -5.19 -17.78
CA VAL A 157 15.72 -6.13 -16.98
C VAL A 157 14.56 -6.63 -17.83
N ALA A 158 14.49 -7.93 -18.05
CA ALA A 158 13.37 -8.57 -18.75
C ALA A 158 12.37 -9.13 -17.75
N ASP A 159 11.09 -8.82 -17.96
CA ASP A 159 9.98 -9.47 -17.27
C ASP A 159 9.52 -10.70 -18.06
N LEU A 160 9.76 -11.87 -17.49
CA LEU A 160 9.47 -13.18 -18.10
C LEU A 160 8.19 -13.83 -17.55
N GLY A 161 7.48 -13.18 -16.61
CA GLY A 161 6.24 -13.69 -16.03
C GLY A 161 6.42 -14.86 -15.04
N ASP A 162 7.50 -15.63 -15.17
CA ASP A 162 7.72 -16.87 -14.44
C ASP A 162 9.21 -17.09 -14.11
N PRO A 163 9.55 -17.56 -12.89
CA PRO A 163 10.92 -17.81 -12.49
C PRO A 163 11.67 -18.88 -13.29
N ALA A 164 10.99 -19.92 -13.80
CA ALA A 164 11.66 -20.94 -14.61
C ALA A 164 12.07 -20.37 -15.97
N ARG A 165 11.27 -19.46 -16.54
CA ARG A 165 11.63 -18.71 -17.76
C ARG A 165 12.80 -17.77 -17.52
N ALA A 166 12.84 -17.07 -16.39
CA ALA A 166 13.96 -16.23 -15.97
C ALA A 166 15.26 -17.03 -15.79
N ALA A 167 15.18 -18.18 -15.13
CA ALA A 167 16.31 -19.10 -14.99
C ALA A 167 16.78 -19.65 -16.35
N ALA A 168 15.86 -20.00 -17.25
CA ALA A 168 16.18 -20.49 -18.60
C ALA A 168 16.87 -19.41 -19.46
N ALA A 169 16.37 -18.17 -19.41
CA ALA A 169 16.99 -17.03 -20.10
C ALA A 169 18.39 -16.73 -19.56
N CYS A 170 18.58 -16.76 -18.23
CA CYS A 170 19.88 -16.58 -17.61
C CYS A 170 20.87 -17.68 -18.02
N LYS A 171 20.41 -18.94 -18.04
CA LYS A 171 21.22 -20.09 -18.44
C LYS A 171 21.62 -20.03 -19.91
N SER A 172 20.70 -19.69 -20.81
CA SER A 172 20.99 -19.57 -22.25
C SER A 172 21.96 -18.43 -22.55
N ARG A 173 21.96 -17.38 -21.71
CA ARG A 173 22.86 -16.23 -21.83
C ARG A 173 24.19 -16.38 -21.09
N THR A 174 24.40 -17.46 -20.34
CA THR A 174 25.66 -17.68 -19.62
C THR A 174 26.82 -17.86 -20.62
N PRO A 175 27.79 -16.92 -20.70
CA PRO A 175 28.90 -17.01 -21.63
C PRO A 175 29.84 -18.17 -21.26
N SER A 176 30.52 -18.75 -22.25
CA SER A 176 31.50 -19.83 -22.02
C SER A 176 32.68 -19.41 -21.12
N ALA A 177 33.03 -18.12 -21.11
CA ALA A 177 34.05 -17.53 -20.23
C ALA A 177 33.47 -16.92 -18.94
N GLY A 178 32.19 -17.16 -18.62
CA GLY A 178 31.53 -16.62 -17.43
C GLY A 178 31.78 -17.48 -16.19
N ARG A 179 32.20 -16.86 -15.08
CA ARG A 179 32.22 -17.52 -13.77
C ARG A 179 30.87 -17.39 -13.06
N PRO A 180 30.48 -18.34 -12.20
CA PRO A 180 29.27 -18.23 -11.40
C PRO A 180 29.27 -16.98 -10.51
N LEU A 181 28.12 -16.30 -10.46
CA LEU A 181 27.87 -15.15 -9.61
C LEU A 181 26.72 -15.45 -8.65
N THR A 182 26.98 -15.42 -7.34
CA THR A 182 25.96 -15.63 -6.30
C THR A 182 25.22 -14.32 -6.01
N VAL A 183 24.33 -13.96 -6.93
CA VAL A 183 23.46 -12.78 -6.88
C VAL A 183 22.06 -13.20 -7.31
N GLY A 184 21.02 -12.70 -6.61
CA GLY A 184 19.66 -13.16 -6.81
C GLY A 184 19.52 -14.65 -6.46
N ARG A 185 19.06 -15.46 -7.41
CA ARG A 185 19.03 -16.93 -7.31
C ARG A 185 20.24 -17.60 -7.95
N ALA A 186 20.64 -17.13 -9.13
CA ALA A 186 21.89 -17.49 -9.77
C ALA A 186 22.23 -16.43 -10.83
N GLY A 187 23.52 -16.36 -11.16
CA GLY A 187 24.01 -15.47 -12.20
C GLY A 187 25.39 -15.89 -12.69
N TRP A 188 25.92 -15.08 -13.58
CA TRP A 188 27.22 -15.23 -14.19
C TRP A 188 27.91 -13.86 -14.30
N LEU A 189 29.23 -13.86 -14.27
CA LEU A 189 30.06 -12.68 -14.44
C LEU A 189 31.22 -13.02 -15.38
N ILE A 190 31.53 -12.14 -16.34
CA ILE A 190 32.77 -12.24 -17.11
C ILE A 190 33.92 -11.64 -16.29
N ASP A 191 35.09 -12.28 -16.27
CA ASP A 191 36.27 -11.90 -15.46
C ASP A 191 36.77 -10.47 -15.67
N SER A 192 36.41 -9.82 -16.78
CA SER A 192 36.63 -8.39 -16.98
C SER A 192 35.87 -7.50 -15.97
N GLY A 193 34.90 -8.06 -15.22
CA GLY A 193 34.05 -7.35 -14.27
C GLY A 193 33.03 -6.42 -14.94
N ARG A 194 32.88 -6.50 -16.27
CA ARG A 194 32.13 -5.55 -17.10
C ARG A 194 30.78 -6.08 -17.58
N LEU A 195 30.57 -7.39 -17.54
CA LEU A 195 29.30 -8.00 -17.93
C LEU A 195 28.86 -8.98 -16.85
N ALA A 196 27.69 -8.73 -16.29
CA ALA A 196 27.05 -9.61 -15.32
C ALA A 196 25.61 -9.89 -15.75
N GLY A 197 25.16 -11.14 -15.60
CA GLY A 197 23.77 -11.53 -15.73
C GLY A 197 23.31 -12.24 -14.48
N PHE A 198 22.10 -11.97 -14.00
CA PHE A 198 21.50 -12.73 -12.89
C PHE A 198 19.98 -12.75 -13.01
N TRP A 199 19.35 -13.70 -12.34
CA TRP A 199 17.89 -13.73 -12.25
C TRP A 199 17.40 -13.73 -10.80
N SER A 200 16.25 -13.11 -10.59
CA SER A 200 15.56 -13.00 -9.30
C SER A 200 14.05 -13.02 -9.52
N GLY A 201 13.38 -14.05 -8.99
CA GLY A 201 11.94 -14.22 -9.24
C GLY A 201 11.69 -14.40 -10.73
N ARG A 202 10.73 -13.63 -11.26
CA ARG A 202 10.37 -13.59 -12.68
C ARG A 202 11.27 -12.70 -13.55
N TYR A 203 12.27 -12.04 -12.98
CA TYR A 203 13.11 -11.07 -13.69
C TYR A 203 14.47 -11.65 -14.03
N TYR A 204 14.90 -11.41 -15.26
CA TYR A 204 16.28 -11.62 -15.69
C TYR A 204 16.96 -10.28 -15.97
N THR A 205 18.12 -10.04 -15.37
CA THR A 205 18.83 -8.76 -15.40
C THR A 205 20.22 -8.94 -16.00
N GLU A 206 20.58 -8.08 -16.95
CA GLU A 206 21.94 -7.94 -17.46
C GLU A 206 22.49 -6.53 -17.21
N ILE A 207 23.76 -6.49 -16.82
CA ILE A 207 24.49 -5.25 -16.52
C ILE A 207 25.71 -5.21 -17.42
N ARG A 208 25.82 -4.12 -18.18
CA ARG A 208 26.93 -3.83 -19.09
C ARG A 208 27.66 -2.60 -18.60
N GLY A 209 28.94 -2.75 -18.32
CA GLY A 209 29.88 -1.67 -17.98
C GLY A 209 30.94 -1.50 -19.07
N ASP A 210 31.39 -0.27 -19.24
CA ASP A 210 32.54 0.10 -20.05
C ASP A 210 33.85 0.01 -19.25
N ALA A 211 35.00 0.07 -19.93
CA ALA A 211 36.33 0.12 -19.32
C ALA A 211 36.54 1.30 -18.35
N ALA A 212 35.77 2.38 -18.53
CA ALA A 212 35.79 3.58 -17.69
C ALA A 212 34.67 3.62 -16.62
N SER A 213 33.88 2.54 -16.46
CA SER A 213 32.78 2.54 -15.49
C SER A 213 33.26 2.70 -14.05
N ALA A 214 32.59 3.59 -13.31
CA ALA A 214 32.94 3.94 -11.93
C ALA A 214 32.71 2.81 -10.90
N ILE A 215 31.92 1.78 -11.24
CA ILE A 215 31.70 0.60 -10.37
C ILE A 215 31.76 -0.71 -11.17
N PRO A 216 32.23 -1.82 -10.56
CA PRO A 216 32.15 -3.15 -11.18
C PRO A 216 30.71 -3.63 -11.36
N ALA A 217 30.44 -4.37 -12.44
CA ALA A 217 29.11 -4.93 -12.73
C ALA A 217 28.60 -5.84 -11.60
N GLU A 218 29.48 -6.56 -10.90
CA GLU A 218 29.14 -7.37 -9.73
C GLU A 218 28.55 -6.54 -8.58
N THR A 219 29.05 -5.32 -8.34
CA THR A 219 28.57 -4.44 -7.27
C THR A 219 27.18 -3.88 -7.61
N ALA A 220 26.98 -3.50 -8.87
CA ALA A 220 25.66 -3.14 -9.38
C ALA A 220 24.67 -4.31 -9.29
N ALA A 221 25.11 -5.52 -9.64
CA ALA A 221 24.28 -6.72 -9.59
C ALA A 221 23.77 -7.00 -8.17
N ARG A 222 24.65 -6.94 -7.16
CA ARG A 222 24.27 -7.10 -5.75
C ARG A 222 23.26 -6.05 -5.30
N SER A 223 23.46 -4.80 -5.72
CA SER A 223 22.55 -3.70 -5.39
C SER A 223 21.17 -3.90 -6.01
N LEU A 224 21.11 -4.22 -7.31
CA LEU A 224 19.86 -4.45 -8.04
C LEU A 224 19.11 -5.70 -7.57
N ALA A 225 19.83 -6.78 -7.27
CA ALA A 225 19.20 -8.01 -6.78
C ALA A 225 18.52 -7.84 -5.42
N SER A 226 18.95 -6.86 -4.61
CA SER A 226 18.28 -6.53 -3.35
C SER A 226 16.91 -5.85 -3.54
N LEU A 227 16.68 -5.29 -4.74
CA LEU A 227 15.42 -4.64 -5.12
C LEU A 227 14.47 -5.58 -5.87
N GLN A 228 14.96 -6.74 -6.31
CA GLN A 228 14.20 -7.75 -7.05
C GLN A 228 13.82 -8.91 -6.14
N LEU A 229 12.55 -9.32 -6.17
CA LEU A 229 12.01 -10.36 -5.29
C LEU A 229 12.65 -11.73 -5.55
N ASN A 230 13.35 -12.27 -4.56
CA ASN A 230 14.06 -13.56 -4.67
C ASN A 230 13.15 -14.78 -4.43
N TYR A 231 12.43 -15.26 -5.45
CA TYR A 231 11.64 -16.51 -5.40
C TYR A 231 11.90 -17.41 -6.62
N GLY A 232 11.50 -18.70 -6.56
CA GLY A 232 11.75 -19.71 -7.60
C GLY A 232 12.68 -20.85 -7.17
N VAL A 233 12.59 -22.00 -7.85
CA VAL A 233 13.39 -23.21 -7.55
C VAL A 233 14.84 -22.98 -7.96
N THR A 234 15.77 -23.26 -7.05
CA THR A 234 17.22 -23.17 -7.33
C THR A 234 17.63 -24.41 -8.14
N PRO A 235 18.18 -24.28 -9.36
CA PRO A 235 18.77 -25.43 -10.04
C PRO A 235 19.91 -25.98 -9.20
N ALA A 236 19.91 -27.29 -8.94
CA ALA A 236 20.98 -27.94 -8.18
C ALA A 236 22.33 -27.67 -8.88
N LEU A 237 23.26 -27.00 -8.20
CA LEU A 237 24.65 -26.96 -8.65
C LEU A 237 25.24 -28.38 -8.57
N PRO A 238 26.10 -28.78 -9.52
CA PRO A 238 26.87 -30.01 -9.37
C PRO A 238 27.72 -29.94 -8.09
N PRO A 239 27.81 -31.05 -7.33
CA PRO A 239 28.47 -31.05 -6.04
C PRO A 239 29.97 -30.77 -6.19
N ALA A 240 30.45 -29.73 -5.49
CA ALA A 240 31.88 -29.54 -5.24
C ALA A 240 32.38 -30.57 -4.21
N PRO A 241 33.64 -31.04 -4.29
CA PRO A 241 34.13 -32.14 -3.48
C PRO A 241 34.17 -31.80 -1.99
N ALA A 242 33.79 -32.79 -1.18
CA ALA A 242 33.68 -32.71 0.27
C ALA A 242 35.01 -32.34 0.95
N ALA A 243 34.95 -31.38 1.87
CA ALA A 243 35.97 -31.18 2.90
C ALA A 243 35.36 -31.45 4.28
N VAL A 244 35.68 -32.65 4.76
CA VAL A 244 35.96 -33.12 6.13
C VAL A 244 35.17 -32.52 7.32
N ALA A 245 34.54 -33.45 8.03
CA ALA A 245 33.73 -33.31 9.24
C ALA A 245 34.42 -32.66 10.45
N LYS A 246 33.61 -32.01 11.30
CA LYS A 246 33.70 -32.14 12.77
C LYS A 246 32.31 -32.24 13.41
N THR A 247 32.17 -33.36 14.11
CA THR A 247 31.19 -33.90 15.08
C THR A 247 30.23 -32.97 15.85
N ASP A 248 28.97 -33.39 15.82
CA ASP A 248 28.00 -33.63 16.90
C ASP A 248 27.72 -32.57 17.97
N GLN A 249 26.52 -31.99 17.86
CA GLN A 249 25.46 -32.11 18.87
C GLN A 249 24.10 -31.85 18.19
N THR A 250 23.27 -32.89 18.09
CA THR A 250 21.93 -32.86 17.46
C THR A 250 20.85 -32.82 18.54
N PRO A 251 20.12 -31.71 18.70
CA PRO A 251 18.72 -31.72 19.10
C PRO A 251 17.84 -32.13 17.90
N PRO A 252 16.66 -32.73 18.13
CA PRO A 252 15.95 -33.55 17.17
C PRO A 252 15.63 -32.83 15.86
N ALA A 253 15.87 -33.56 14.76
CA ALA A 253 15.73 -33.12 13.38
C ALA A 253 14.45 -32.31 13.13
N ALA A 254 14.64 -31.02 12.85
CA ALA A 254 13.65 -30.22 12.15
C ALA A 254 13.36 -30.91 10.81
N LYS A 255 12.14 -31.44 10.67
CA LYS A 255 11.59 -31.90 9.39
C LYS A 255 11.83 -30.81 8.33
N ALA A 256 12.27 -31.24 7.15
CA ALA A 256 12.56 -30.40 5.99
C ALA A 256 11.53 -29.26 5.79
N ALA A 257 12.04 -28.04 5.57
CA ALA A 257 11.27 -26.81 5.45
C ALA A 257 10.11 -26.93 4.43
N GLY A 258 8.87 -26.95 4.91
CA GLY A 258 7.66 -27.14 4.11
C GLY A 258 7.06 -25.83 3.60
N VAL A 259 6.88 -25.73 2.28
CA VAL A 259 6.09 -24.70 1.59
C VAL A 259 4.61 -25.11 1.63
N ALA A 260 3.71 -24.15 1.86
CA ALA A 260 2.27 -24.41 1.88
C ALA A 260 1.79 -25.11 0.59
N ARG A 261 1.10 -26.24 0.77
CA ARG A 261 0.50 -27.01 -0.32
C ARG A 261 -0.85 -27.61 0.11
N PHE A 262 -1.68 -27.90 -0.88
CA PHE A 262 -2.86 -28.73 -0.69
C PHE A 262 -2.41 -30.15 -0.31
N ALA A 263 -3.01 -30.70 0.74
CA ALA A 263 -2.68 -32.00 1.29
C ALA A 263 -3.98 -32.76 1.57
N GLU A 264 -3.97 -34.06 1.28
CA GLU A 264 -5.13 -34.90 1.52
C GLU A 264 -5.33 -35.10 3.03
N PRO A 265 -6.54 -34.83 3.56
CA PRO A 265 -6.85 -35.13 4.94
C PRO A 265 -6.78 -36.64 5.23
N PRO A 266 -6.45 -37.04 6.46
CA PRO A 266 -6.43 -38.45 6.83
C PRO A 266 -7.83 -39.08 6.70
N GLY A 267 -7.87 -40.35 6.27
CA GLY A 267 -9.12 -41.13 6.20
C GLY A 267 -9.72 -41.28 4.80
N GLY A 268 -9.18 -40.62 3.77
CA GLY A 268 -9.46 -40.90 2.35
C GLY A 268 -10.87 -40.57 1.84
N LYS A 269 -11.73 -40.00 2.70
CA LYS A 269 -13.11 -39.58 2.33
C LYS A 269 -13.16 -38.21 1.65
N ILE A 270 -12.13 -37.39 1.88
CA ILE A 270 -12.00 -36.04 1.34
C ILE A 270 -10.94 -36.08 0.26
N LEU A 271 -11.33 -35.76 -0.97
CA LEU A 271 -10.43 -35.74 -2.11
C LEU A 271 -9.82 -34.36 -2.26
N GLY A 272 -8.50 -34.31 -2.45
CA GLY A 272 -7.75 -33.10 -2.73
C GLY A 272 -8.14 -32.45 -4.06
N PRO A 273 -7.75 -31.18 -4.29
CA PRO A 273 -8.03 -30.48 -5.54
C PRO A 273 -7.31 -31.14 -6.72
N THR A 274 -8.06 -31.43 -7.78
CA THR A 274 -7.51 -31.91 -9.07
C THR A 274 -6.94 -30.79 -9.92
N LYS A 275 -7.42 -29.55 -9.71
CA LYS A 275 -6.94 -28.34 -10.35
C LYS A 275 -6.58 -27.32 -9.28
N ILE A 276 -5.38 -26.74 -9.41
CA ILE A 276 -4.91 -25.64 -8.57
C ILE A 276 -4.80 -24.40 -9.45
N GLU A 277 -5.53 -23.35 -9.08
CA GLU A 277 -5.47 -22.05 -9.73
C GLU A 277 -4.51 -21.15 -8.96
N ARG A 278 -3.80 -20.28 -9.69
CA ARG A 278 -2.76 -19.42 -9.13
C ARG A 278 -2.95 -17.99 -9.60
N TYR A 279 -2.95 -17.06 -8.65
CA TYR A 279 -3.18 -15.63 -8.86
C TYR A 279 -2.07 -14.86 -8.17
N ALA A 280 -1.16 -14.28 -8.95
CA ALA A 280 -0.07 -13.46 -8.42
C ALA A 280 -0.31 -11.96 -8.70
N GLU A 281 -0.76 -11.63 -9.91
CA GLU A 281 -0.99 -10.24 -10.36
C GLU A 281 -2.46 -9.87 -10.44
N ASN A 282 -3.34 -10.85 -10.64
CA ASN A 282 -4.76 -10.70 -10.92
C ASN A 282 -5.62 -11.24 -9.78
N LEU A 283 -5.25 -10.93 -8.53
CA LEU A 283 -5.99 -11.38 -7.36
C LEU A 283 -7.45 -10.92 -7.41
N TYR A 284 -7.73 -9.73 -7.96
CA TYR A 284 -9.10 -9.23 -8.18
C TYR A 284 -10.00 -10.22 -8.92
N GLU A 285 -9.48 -11.06 -9.81
CA GLU A 285 -10.29 -12.06 -10.51
C GLU A 285 -10.86 -13.12 -9.56
N LYS A 286 -10.21 -13.33 -8.41
CA LYS A 286 -10.57 -14.38 -7.45
C LYS A 286 -11.14 -13.86 -6.13
N ILE A 287 -10.70 -12.68 -5.68
CA ILE A 287 -11.04 -12.12 -4.37
C ILE A 287 -11.65 -10.72 -4.48
N ASP A 288 -12.43 -10.50 -5.55
CA ASP A 288 -13.16 -9.29 -5.92
C ASP A 288 -13.34 -8.23 -4.81
N GLY A 289 -12.82 -7.02 -5.06
CA GLY A 289 -12.83 -5.89 -4.12
C GLY A 289 -11.85 -5.98 -2.94
N LYS A 290 -11.33 -7.16 -2.60
CA LYS A 290 -10.42 -7.33 -1.44
C LYS A 290 -8.94 -7.22 -1.77
N GLU A 291 -8.54 -7.25 -3.04
CA GLU A 291 -7.12 -7.26 -3.42
C GLU A 291 -6.31 -6.14 -2.77
N SER A 292 -6.85 -4.92 -2.71
CA SER A 292 -6.19 -3.76 -2.11
C SER A 292 -5.75 -4.03 -0.66
N ALA A 293 -6.56 -4.73 0.13
CA ALA A 293 -6.22 -5.12 1.50
C ALA A 293 -5.04 -6.09 1.54
N PHE A 294 -5.03 -7.14 0.71
CA PHE A 294 -3.93 -8.11 0.66
C PHE A 294 -2.63 -7.50 0.11
N ARG A 295 -2.75 -6.58 -0.86
CA ARG A 295 -1.59 -5.83 -1.38
C ARG A 295 -0.98 -4.91 -0.34
N ALA A 296 -1.78 -4.35 0.57
CA ALA A 296 -1.27 -3.58 1.70
C ALA A 296 -0.37 -4.43 2.63
N PHE A 297 -0.46 -5.75 2.56
CA PHE A 297 0.37 -6.72 3.28
C PHE A 297 1.34 -7.49 2.38
N PHE A 298 1.63 -6.99 1.17
CA PHE A 298 2.62 -7.57 0.26
C PHE A 298 2.38 -9.02 -0.12
N VAL A 299 1.11 -9.40 -0.33
CA VAL A 299 0.77 -10.71 -0.90
C VAL A 299 1.58 -10.98 -2.18
N VAL A 300 2.24 -12.14 -2.22
CA VAL A 300 3.09 -12.60 -3.32
C VAL A 300 2.28 -13.43 -4.29
N ASP A 301 1.45 -14.32 -3.75
CA ASP A 301 0.76 -15.35 -4.52
C ASP A 301 -0.47 -15.82 -3.77
N LEU A 302 -1.54 -16.11 -4.51
CA LEU A 302 -2.72 -16.82 -4.03
C LEU A 302 -2.85 -18.13 -4.81
N LYS A 303 -2.89 -19.25 -4.09
CA LYS A 303 -3.29 -20.55 -4.65
C LYS A 303 -4.71 -20.86 -4.22
N PHE A 304 -5.53 -21.26 -5.18
CA PHE A 304 -6.90 -21.71 -4.95
C PHE A 304 -7.06 -23.16 -5.39
N GLY A 305 -7.78 -23.93 -4.58
CA GLY A 305 -8.15 -25.30 -4.91
C GLY A 305 -9.43 -25.70 -4.17
N GLN A 306 -10.22 -26.57 -4.79
CA GLN A 306 -11.46 -27.07 -4.23
C GLN A 306 -11.31 -28.54 -3.80
N TYR A 307 -11.54 -28.83 -2.53
CA TYR A 307 -11.68 -30.20 -2.03
C TYR A 307 -13.11 -30.68 -2.23
N THR A 308 -13.29 -31.99 -2.36
CA THR A 308 -14.61 -32.60 -2.49
C THR A 308 -14.80 -33.75 -1.50
N GLU A 309 -16.00 -33.87 -0.96
CA GLU A 309 -16.45 -35.00 -0.15
C GLU A 309 -17.56 -35.73 -0.93
N PRO A 310 -17.22 -36.76 -1.74
CA PRO A 310 -18.17 -37.37 -2.68
C PRO A 310 -19.39 -37.96 -2.00
N ASP A 311 -19.21 -38.59 -0.83
CA ASP A 311 -20.27 -39.25 -0.06
C ASP A 311 -21.40 -38.27 0.33
N ARG A 312 -21.03 -37.02 0.60
CA ARG A 312 -21.98 -35.95 1.00
C ARG A 312 -22.27 -34.96 -0.13
N ARG A 313 -21.61 -35.10 -1.28
CA ARG A 313 -21.68 -34.18 -2.43
C ARG A 313 -21.40 -32.72 -2.04
N GLN A 314 -20.42 -32.52 -1.15
CA GLN A 314 -20.01 -31.21 -0.66
C GLN A 314 -18.64 -30.82 -1.24
N SER A 315 -18.45 -29.52 -1.45
CA SER A 315 -17.20 -28.93 -1.90
C SER A 315 -16.70 -27.87 -0.92
N TYR A 316 -15.38 -27.77 -0.78
CA TYR A 316 -14.73 -26.87 0.16
C TYR A 316 -13.65 -26.07 -0.58
N ASP A 317 -13.79 -24.75 -0.55
CA ASP A 317 -12.94 -23.84 -1.29
C ASP A 317 -11.76 -23.41 -0.41
N VAL A 318 -10.53 -23.67 -0.86
CA VAL A 318 -9.32 -23.41 -0.07
C VAL A 318 -8.44 -22.40 -0.76
N TYR A 319 -8.14 -21.32 -0.03
CA TYR A 319 -7.28 -20.22 -0.43
C TYR A 319 -6.01 -20.26 0.42
N ILE A 320 -4.85 -20.31 -0.23
CA ILE A 320 -3.54 -20.26 0.43
C ILE A 320 -2.82 -19.00 -0.08
N TYR A 321 -2.74 -17.98 0.77
CA TYR A 321 -2.03 -16.73 0.49
C TYR A 321 -0.60 -16.80 0.99
N ASP A 322 0.37 -16.58 0.10
CA ASP A 322 1.76 -16.32 0.47
C ASP A 322 1.94 -14.82 0.74
N MET A 323 2.16 -14.46 2.01
CA MET A 323 2.27 -13.06 2.44
C MET A 323 3.71 -12.59 2.53
N ALA A 324 4.67 -13.31 1.94
CA ALA A 324 6.13 -13.09 1.99
C ALA A 324 6.78 -13.21 3.38
N ALA A 325 6.09 -12.84 4.45
CA ALA A 325 6.63 -12.79 5.81
C ALA A 325 5.55 -13.10 6.86
N PRO A 326 5.91 -13.73 8.00
CA PRO A 326 4.96 -14.04 9.06
C PRO A 326 4.23 -12.81 9.64
N ALA A 327 4.90 -11.65 9.74
CA ALA A 327 4.26 -10.43 10.22
C ALA A 327 3.13 -9.95 9.28
N ASN A 328 3.31 -10.10 7.96
CA ASN A 328 2.29 -9.75 6.99
C ASN A 328 1.09 -10.72 7.06
N ALA A 329 1.35 -12.02 7.24
CA ALA A 329 0.31 -13.03 7.44
C ALA A 329 -0.51 -12.77 8.70
N LEU A 330 0.14 -12.43 9.82
CA LEU A 330 -0.54 -11.97 11.02
C LEU A 330 -1.37 -10.71 10.75
N GLY A 331 -0.81 -9.71 10.06
CA GLY A 331 -1.48 -8.43 9.81
C GLY A 331 -2.80 -8.59 9.05
N ILE A 332 -2.79 -9.35 7.94
CA ILE A 332 -4.02 -9.61 7.18
C ILE A 332 -5.00 -10.47 7.99
N TYR A 333 -4.52 -11.51 8.69
CA TYR A 333 -5.34 -12.36 9.55
C TYR A 333 -6.07 -11.53 10.61
N MET A 334 -5.36 -10.63 11.30
CA MET A 334 -5.95 -9.76 12.32
C MET A 334 -6.92 -8.74 11.73
N SER A 335 -6.73 -8.31 10.48
CA SER A 335 -7.64 -7.37 9.80
C SER A 335 -8.95 -8.02 9.36
N GLU A 336 -8.94 -9.31 9.02
CA GLU A 336 -10.15 -10.06 8.63
C GLU A 336 -10.84 -10.76 9.82
N ARG A 337 -10.13 -10.92 10.94
CA ARG A 337 -10.64 -11.64 12.12
C ARG A 337 -11.92 -11.02 12.66
N VAL A 338 -12.89 -11.89 12.91
CA VAL A 338 -14.11 -11.54 13.63
C VAL A 338 -13.85 -11.67 15.13
N ALA A 339 -14.00 -10.57 15.88
CA ALA A 339 -13.66 -10.53 17.31
C ALA A 339 -14.43 -11.53 18.18
N THR A 340 -15.66 -11.89 17.78
CA THR A 340 -16.53 -12.84 18.49
C THR A 340 -16.39 -14.28 18.01
N ALA A 341 -15.56 -14.54 17.00
CA ALA A 341 -15.43 -15.89 16.44
C ALA A 341 -14.72 -16.85 17.41
N PRO A 342 -15.18 -18.11 17.51
CA PRO A 342 -14.49 -19.13 18.29
C PRO A 342 -13.06 -19.33 17.81
N ALA A 343 -12.10 -19.26 18.73
CA ALA A 343 -10.70 -19.57 18.45
C ALA A 343 -10.52 -21.06 18.14
N LEU A 344 -9.57 -21.36 17.26
CA LEU A 344 -9.19 -22.71 16.88
C LEU A 344 -7.68 -22.88 17.03
N ALA A 345 -7.25 -23.94 17.73
CA ALA A 345 -5.85 -24.25 17.93
C ALA A 345 -5.22 -24.84 16.66
N ILE A 346 -4.86 -23.98 15.71
CA ILE A 346 -4.23 -24.35 14.45
C ILE A 346 -3.22 -23.26 14.03
N GLY A 347 -2.09 -23.67 13.48
CA GLY A 347 -1.03 -22.72 13.10
C GLY A 347 -0.50 -21.95 14.31
N ARG A 348 -0.27 -20.64 14.14
CA ARG A 348 -0.01 -19.72 15.25
C ARG A 348 -1.29 -19.17 15.86
N ASP A 349 -2.31 -18.95 15.03
CA ASP A 349 -3.67 -18.62 15.46
C ASP A 349 -4.66 -18.96 14.35
N GLY A 350 -5.90 -19.23 14.74
CA GLY A 350 -7.00 -19.55 13.85
C GLY A 350 -8.36 -19.34 14.48
N TYR A 351 -9.39 -19.19 13.66
CA TYR A 351 -10.77 -19.10 14.13
C TYR A 351 -11.74 -19.77 13.16
N ALA A 352 -12.90 -20.15 13.68
CA ALA A 352 -14.02 -20.64 12.89
C ALA A 352 -15.08 -19.56 12.71
N SER A 353 -15.65 -19.45 11.51
CA SER A 353 -16.83 -18.62 11.24
C SER A 353 -17.81 -19.42 10.39
N GLY A 354 -18.95 -19.79 10.97
CA GLY A 354 -19.84 -20.79 10.38
C GLY A 354 -19.11 -22.11 10.14
N THR A 355 -19.14 -22.60 8.90
CA THR A 355 -18.42 -23.80 8.45
C THR A 355 -17.02 -23.52 7.91
N SER A 356 -16.54 -22.28 8.00
CA SER A 356 -15.27 -21.85 7.45
C SER A 356 -14.19 -21.71 8.51
N ILE A 357 -12.95 -22.04 8.18
CA ILE A 357 -11.76 -21.93 9.04
C ILE A 357 -10.78 -20.94 8.43
N PHE A 358 -10.26 -20.04 9.26
CA PHE A 358 -9.26 -19.05 8.89
C PHE A 358 -8.08 -19.19 9.83
N PHE A 359 -6.86 -19.34 9.31
CA PHE A 359 -5.68 -19.46 10.15
C PHE A 359 -4.43 -18.94 9.45
N TRP A 360 -3.38 -18.67 10.22
CA TRP A 360 -2.08 -18.34 9.68
C TRP A 360 -0.98 -19.18 10.34
N LYS A 361 0.06 -19.48 9.56
CA LYS A 361 1.25 -20.23 9.99
C LYS A 361 2.42 -19.85 9.10
N GLY A 362 3.59 -19.55 9.69
CA GLY A 362 4.72 -19.01 8.94
C GLY A 362 4.29 -17.77 8.11
N PRO A 363 4.74 -17.62 6.84
CA PRO A 363 4.33 -16.51 5.98
C PRO A 363 2.97 -16.73 5.29
N TYR A 364 2.21 -17.76 5.65
CA TYR A 364 0.98 -18.13 4.96
C TYR A 364 -0.27 -17.79 5.77
N TYR A 365 -1.25 -17.20 5.09
CA TYR A 365 -2.62 -17.04 5.59
C TYR A 365 -3.54 -17.94 4.76
N VAL A 366 -4.42 -18.70 5.40
CA VAL A 366 -5.20 -19.77 4.77
C VAL A 366 -6.66 -19.66 5.16
N ASN A 367 -7.53 -19.71 4.15
CA ASN A 367 -8.98 -19.71 4.31
C ASN A 367 -9.52 -21.03 3.75
N VAL A 368 -10.23 -21.80 4.57
CA VAL A 368 -10.98 -22.99 4.18
C VAL A 368 -12.45 -22.64 4.28
N LEU A 369 -13.11 -22.46 3.15
CA LEU A 369 -14.50 -22.07 3.07
C LEU A 369 -15.37 -23.31 2.87
N GLY A 370 -16.13 -23.68 3.90
CA GLY A 370 -17.12 -24.75 3.82
C GLY A 370 -18.46 -24.26 3.24
N PRO A 371 -19.35 -25.17 2.81
CA PRO A 371 -20.71 -24.83 2.41
C PRO A 371 -21.45 -24.01 3.49
N PRO A 372 -22.12 -22.90 3.14
CA PRO A 372 -22.69 -21.97 4.11
C PRO A 372 -23.82 -22.60 4.96
N ASP A 373 -24.61 -23.50 4.38
CA ASP A 373 -25.74 -24.17 5.05
C ASP A 373 -25.32 -25.47 5.76
N GLY A 374 -24.02 -25.70 5.94
CA GLY A 374 -23.50 -26.89 6.63
C GLY A 374 -23.57 -26.76 8.16
N GLY A 375 -23.74 -27.90 8.84
CA GLY A 375 -23.68 -27.99 10.30
C GLY A 375 -22.31 -28.42 10.83
N ASP A 376 -22.25 -28.85 12.09
CA ASP A 376 -21.02 -29.27 12.79
C ASP A 376 -20.19 -30.29 12.00
N ALA A 377 -20.86 -31.25 11.35
CA ALA A 377 -20.18 -32.27 10.57
C ALA A 377 -19.44 -31.70 9.34
N THR A 378 -19.91 -30.60 8.76
CA THR A 378 -19.24 -29.89 7.64
C THR A 378 -18.09 -29.04 8.20
N LEU A 379 -18.31 -28.37 9.34
CA LEU A 379 -17.24 -27.65 10.04
C LEU A 379 -16.07 -28.59 10.41
N ASP A 380 -16.35 -29.82 10.84
CA ASP A 380 -15.31 -30.80 11.17
C ASP A 380 -14.49 -31.23 9.94
N VAL A 381 -15.11 -31.30 8.76
CA VAL A 381 -14.37 -31.51 7.50
C VAL A 381 -13.49 -30.30 7.18
N SER A 382 -13.99 -29.07 7.34
CA SER A 382 -13.18 -27.86 7.17
C SER A 382 -11.98 -27.83 8.12
N LYS A 383 -12.14 -28.26 9.38
CA LYS A 383 -11.02 -28.42 10.33
C LYS A 383 -10.01 -29.46 9.86
N GLN A 384 -10.46 -30.62 9.37
CA GLN A 384 -9.56 -31.65 8.84
C GLN A 384 -8.72 -31.16 7.66
N ILE A 385 -9.36 -30.46 6.72
CA ILE A 385 -8.68 -29.82 5.58
C ILE A 385 -7.67 -28.78 6.06
N ALA A 386 -8.09 -27.90 6.98
CA ALA A 386 -7.22 -26.85 7.52
C ALA A 386 -5.98 -27.45 8.20
N HIS A 387 -6.15 -28.47 9.05
CA HIS A 387 -5.03 -29.16 9.72
C HIS A 387 -4.11 -29.84 8.71
N ALA A 388 -4.64 -30.52 7.69
CA ALA A 388 -3.84 -31.14 6.65
C ALA A 388 -2.95 -30.12 5.92
N VAL A 389 -3.49 -28.95 5.57
CA VAL A 389 -2.72 -27.85 4.97
C VAL A 389 -1.70 -27.28 5.96
N ALA A 390 -2.09 -27.03 7.22
CA ALA A 390 -1.21 -26.48 8.24
C ALA A 390 0.03 -27.36 8.51
N GLU A 391 -0.11 -28.68 8.45
CA GLU A 391 1.02 -29.63 8.61
C GLU A 391 2.06 -29.52 7.50
N THR A 392 1.70 -28.94 6.35
CA THR A 392 2.66 -28.71 5.25
C THR A 392 3.50 -27.46 5.42
N ILE A 393 3.09 -26.55 6.31
CA ILE A 393 3.68 -25.24 6.46
C ILE A 393 4.72 -25.29 7.57
N ALA A 394 5.96 -24.94 7.24
CA ALA A 394 7.01 -24.71 8.25
C ALA A 394 6.79 -23.38 8.97
N ASP A 395 7.05 -23.39 10.27
CA ASP A 395 7.03 -22.22 11.13
C ASP A 395 8.10 -22.37 12.20
N ASP A 396 8.93 -21.35 12.38
CA ASP A 396 9.96 -21.34 13.42
C ASP A 396 9.38 -21.17 14.84
N ALA A 397 8.08 -20.87 14.94
CA ALA A 397 7.34 -20.57 16.16
C ALA A 397 7.97 -19.49 17.05
N GLN A 398 8.91 -18.70 16.52
CA GLN A 398 9.56 -17.65 17.28
C GLN A 398 8.60 -16.47 17.48
N PRO A 399 8.44 -15.96 18.71
CA PRO A 399 7.64 -14.76 18.95
C PRO A 399 8.27 -13.57 18.24
N PHE A 400 7.44 -12.61 17.80
CA PHE A 400 7.98 -11.40 17.20
C PHE A 400 8.72 -10.59 18.26
N TRP A 401 9.73 -9.82 17.85
CA TRP A 401 10.39 -8.90 18.76
C TRP A 401 9.39 -7.91 19.40
N ALA A 402 8.34 -7.56 18.65
CA ALA A 402 7.28 -6.67 19.09
C ALA A 402 6.40 -7.26 20.19
N ASP A 403 6.22 -8.58 20.22
CA ASP A 403 5.51 -9.26 21.32
C ASP A 403 6.22 -9.03 22.67
N LYS A 404 7.56 -9.03 22.66
CA LYS A 404 8.39 -8.80 23.85
C LYS A 404 8.48 -7.31 24.22
N ALA A 405 8.51 -6.45 23.20
CA ALA A 405 8.69 -5.01 23.36
C ALA A 405 7.40 -4.33 23.86
N LEU A 406 6.24 -4.72 23.33
CA LEU A 406 4.94 -4.23 23.78
C LEU A 406 4.52 -4.97 25.07
N PRO A 407 4.02 -4.27 26.11
CA PRO A 407 3.57 -4.91 27.35
C PRO A 407 2.49 -5.98 27.11
N SER A 408 2.51 -7.08 27.86
CA SER A 408 1.44 -8.08 27.81
C SER A 408 0.33 -7.82 28.83
N GLU A 409 0.68 -7.10 29.90
CA GLU A 409 -0.21 -6.68 30.97
C GLU A 409 -1.28 -5.72 30.40
N ASP A 410 -2.53 -5.92 30.82
CA ASP A 410 -3.69 -5.09 30.44
C ASP A 410 -3.96 -4.96 28.93
N ARG A 411 -3.27 -5.78 28.11
CA ARG A 411 -3.48 -5.85 26.68
C ARG A 411 -4.86 -6.45 26.42
N VAL A 412 -5.67 -5.75 25.65
CA VAL A 412 -6.97 -6.25 25.19
C VAL A 412 -6.73 -7.52 24.36
N PRO A 413 -7.40 -8.65 24.67
CA PRO A 413 -7.27 -9.87 23.88
C PRO A 413 -7.52 -9.62 22.39
N ASN A 414 -6.75 -10.29 21.53
CA ASN A 414 -6.86 -10.16 20.06
C ASN A 414 -6.67 -8.73 19.52
N SER A 415 -5.95 -7.85 20.23
CA SER A 415 -5.64 -6.50 19.75
C SER A 415 -4.22 -6.34 19.20
N PHE A 416 -3.33 -7.32 19.43
CA PHE A 416 -1.97 -7.30 18.90
C PHE A 416 -2.01 -7.50 17.38
N SER A 417 -1.58 -6.48 16.64
CA SER A 417 -1.73 -6.40 15.20
C SER A 417 -0.49 -5.76 14.56
N TYR A 418 -0.45 -5.85 13.24
CA TYR A 418 0.63 -5.35 12.41
C TYR A 418 0.07 -4.63 11.19
N GLN A 419 0.64 -3.49 10.84
CA GLN A 419 0.35 -2.72 9.64
C GLN A 419 1.61 -2.63 8.78
N ALA A 420 1.56 -3.25 7.60
CA ALA A 420 2.69 -3.27 6.67
C ALA A 420 2.94 -1.89 6.03
N ILE A 421 1.90 -1.16 5.65
CA ILE A 421 1.97 0.19 5.06
C ILE A 421 0.92 1.13 5.65
N ASN A 422 1.06 2.42 5.37
CA ASN A 422 0.10 3.48 5.66
C ASN A 422 -0.33 3.52 7.14
N ALA A 423 0.59 3.19 8.04
CA ALA A 423 0.27 3.01 9.43
C ALA A 423 -0.10 4.37 10.07
N LEU A 424 -1.10 4.38 10.96
CA LEU A 424 -1.72 5.62 11.49
C LEU A 424 -2.20 6.61 10.41
N GLY A 425 -2.48 6.14 9.19
CA GLY A 425 -2.86 7.00 8.06
C GLY A 425 -1.70 7.76 7.41
N TYR A 426 -0.45 7.48 7.81
CA TYR A 426 0.73 8.11 7.23
C TYR A 426 1.44 7.15 6.28
N GLY A 427 1.49 7.47 4.99
CA GLY A 427 2.12 6.60 3.98
C GLY A 427 3.63 6.35 4.15
N PHE A 428 4.30 7.16 4.98
CA PHE A 428 5.71 6.94 5.33
C PHE A 428 5.92 6.04 6.55
N LEU A 429 4.85 5.71 7.28
CA LEU A 429 4.89 4.76 8.38
C LEU A 429 4.54 3.37 7.83
N GLN A 430 5.48 2.46 8.00
CA GLN A 430 5.43 1.08 7.51
C GLN A 430 5.89 0.16 8.63
N ARG A 431 5.51 -1.12 8.52
CA ARG A 431 5.94 -2.18 9.44
C ARG A 431 5.70 -1.85 10.91
N MET A 432 4.50 -1.37 11.21
CA MET A 432 4.16 -0.92 12.55
C MET A 432 3.36 -1.96 13.29
N TRP A 433 3.81 -2.28 14.49
CA TRP A 433 3.12 -3.12 15.45
C TRP A 433 2.23 -2.26 16.32
N SER A 434 1.08 -2.78 16.71
CA SER A 434 0.18 -2.08 17.63
C SER A 434 -0.56 -3.06 18.53
N ALA A 435 -0.97 -2.58 19.70
CA ALA A 435 -1.92 -3.27 20.55
C ALA A 435 -2.78 -2.27 21.32
N SER A 436 -4.00 -2.67 21.66
CA SER A 436 -4.90 -1.89 22.51
C SER A 436 -4.82 -2.38 23.95
N TYR A 437 -4.92 -1.44 24.88
CA TYR A 437 -4.85 -1.71 26.32
C TYR A 437 -6.07 -1.11 27.00
N ASP A 438 -6.58 -1.81 28.02
CA ASP A 438 -7.65 -1.33 28.89
C ASP A 438 -7.15 -1.43 30.34
N MET A 439 -6.79 -0.27 30.90
CA MET A 439 -6.18 -0.16 32.21
C MET A 439 -7.11 0.64 33.11
N GLY A 440 -7.94 -0.08 33.88
CA GLY A 440 -8.92 0.55 34.76
C GLY A 440 -9.97 1.39 34.01
N GLY A 441 -10.43 0.93 32.84
CA GLY A 441 -11.44 1.61 32.03
C GLY A 441 -10.90 2.71 31.12
N LYS A 442 -9.59 2.98 31.17
CA LYS A 442 -8.92 3.90 30.23
C LYS A 442 -8.32 3.09 29.08
N ARG A 443 -8.80 3.39 27.86
CA ARG A 443 -8.28 2.77 26.64
C ARG A 443 -7.11 3.55 26.08
N LEU A 444 -6.11 2.80 25.60
CA LEU A 444 -4.91 3.33 24.98
C LEU A 444 -4.50 2.43 23.81
N ASN A 445 -4.13 3.04 22.68
CA ASN A 445 -3.49 2.33 21.58
C ASN A 445 -1.99 2.59 21.64
N VAL A 446 -1.20 1.53 21.74
CA VAL A 446 0.26 1.61 21.74
C VAL A 446 0.76 1.12 20.40
N TYR A 447 1.69 1.86 19.79
CA TYR A 447 2.29 1.51 18.50
C TYR A 447 3.81 1.59 18.55
N LEU A 448 4.47 0.72 17.78
CA LEU A 448 5.92 0.60 17.76
C LEU A 448 6.40 0.04 16.43
N THR A 449 7.46 0.64 15.89
CA THR A 449 8.22 0.09 14.76
C THR A 449 9.71 0.21 15.05
N LYS A 450 10.49 -0.58 14.33
CA LYS A 450 11.94 -0.60 14.39
C LYS A 450 12.47 -0.28 12.99
N ALA A 451 13.21 0.81 12.88
CA ALA A 451 13.87 1.22 11.65
C ALA A 451 15.18 0.43 11.45
N ALA A 452 15.79 0.59 10.26
CA ALA A 452 17.08 -0.02 9.94
C ALA A 452 18.21 0.40 10.89
N ASP A 453 18.14 1.63 11.39
CA ASP A 453 19.09 2.21 12.32
C ASP A 453 18.48 3.41 13.06
N ALA A 454 19.26 4.00 13.97
CA ALA A 454 18.83 5.14 14.77
C ALA A 454 18.62 6.43 13.96
N ASP A 455 19.34 6.62 12.86
CA ASP A 455 19.20 7.81 12.00
C ASP A 455 17.89 7.77 11.22
N MET A 456 17.51 6.59 10.73
CA MET A 456 16.22 6.35 10.08
C MET A 456 15.05 6.50 11.06
N ALA A 457 15.19 6.03 12.30
CA ALA A 457 14.20 6.26 13.35
C ALA A 457 14.04 7.76 13.66
N LYS A 458 15.16 8.49 13.76
CA LYS A 458 15.17 9.94 13.95
C LYS A 458 14.52 10.69 12.78
N ALA A 459 14.79 10.28 11.55
CA ALA A 459 14.18 10.86 10.35
C ALA A 459 12.65 10.63 10.34
N THR A 460 12.22 9.42 10.68
CA THR A 460 10.81 9.04 10.81
C THR A 460 10.10 9.88 11.86
N PHE A 461 10.68 9.98 13.05
CA PHE A 461 10.15 10.80 14.14
C PHE A 461 10.05 12.28 13.77
N LYS A 462 11.08 12.85 13.16
CA LYS A 462 11.06 14.25 12.69
C LYS A 462 9.94 14.48 11.68
N ARG A 463 9.76 13.55 10.74
CA ARG A 463 8.68 13.62 9.75
C ARG A 463 7.31 13.54 10.42
N PHE A 464 7.11 12.60 11.33
CA PHE A 464 5.89 12.47 12.12
C PHE A 464 5.60 13.74 12.92
N ALA A 465 6.57 14.23 13.70
CA ALA A 465 6.44 15.44 14.51
C ALA A 465 6.06 16.69 13.68
N ASN A 466 6.56 16.79 12.45
CA ASN A 466 6.21 17.87 11.53
C ASN A 466 4.80 17.69 10.93
N SER A 467 4.37 16.44 10.70
CA SER A 467 3.02 16.13 10.21
C SER A 467 1.96 16.40 11.26
N VAL A 468 2.14 15.92 12.49
CA VAL A 468 1.18 16.13 13.58
C VAL A 468 1.04 17.60 13.95
N ALA A 469 2.13 18.38 13.93
CA ALA A 469 2.08 19.81 14.24
C ALA A 469 1.22 20.65 13.27
N ARG A 470 0.75 20.08 12.16
CA ARG A 470 -0.18 20.74 11.22
C ARG A 470 -1.64 20.65 11.66
N TYR A 471 -1.99 19.62 12.42
CA TYR A 471 -3.38 19.27 12.75
C TYR A 471 -3.61 19.20 14.27
N ASP A 472 -2.57 18.83 15.02
CA ASP A 472 -2.58 18.69 16.47
C ASP A 472 -1.75 19.79 17.14
N LYS A 473 -2.05 20.05 18.41
CA LYS A 473 -1.27 20.94 19.26
C LYS A 473 -0.16 20.14 19.94
N VAL A 474 1.09 20.52 19.70
CA VAL A 474 2.23 19.97 20.45
C VAL A 474 2.27 20.60 21.84
N LEU A 475 2.08 19.79 22.88
CA LEU A 475 2.03 20.22 24.27
C LEU A 475 3.42 20.30 24.91
N SER A 476 4.28 19.31 24.63
CA SER A 476 5.65 19.28 25.13
C SER A 476 6.58 18.58 24.13
N ARG A 477 7.86 18.92 24.24
CA ARG A 477 8.96 18.21 23.59
C ARG A 477 10.06 17.99 24.62
N GLU A 478 10.47 16.75 24.74
CA GLU A 478 11.50 16.32 25.68
C GLU A 478 12.61 15.59 24.92
N ALA A 479 13.83 15.67 25.42
CA ALA A 479 14.98 14.92 24.91
C ALA A 479 15.57 14.04 26.02
N PRO A 480 14.89 12.96 26.42
CA PRO A 480 15.42 12.02 27.41
C PRO A 480 16.70 11.34 26.90
N ALA A 481 17.49 10.76 27.79
CA ALA A 481 18.70 10.04 27.41
C ALA A 481 18.41 8.98 26.34
N GLY A 482 19.13 9.04 25.22
CA GLY A 482 18.99 8.11 24.10
C GLY A 482 17.82 8.39 23.14
N GLY A 483 17.04 9.46 23.34
CA GLY A 483 15.79 9.66 22.60
C GLY A 483 15.25 11.08 22.51
N GLU A 484 14.10 11.20 21.85
CA GLU A 484 13.23 12.37 21.85
C GLU A 484 11.79 11.90 22.06
N LEU A 485 10.97 12.73 22.70
CA LEU A 485 9.57 12.45 23.00
C LEU A 485 8.74 13.72 22.79
N ILE A 486 7.57 13.58 22.18
CA ILE A 486 6.57 14.64 22.04
C ILE A 486 5.24 14.19 22.64
N LEU A 487 4.55 15.11 23.30
CA LEU A 487 3.16 14.96 23.73
C LEU A 487 2.29 15.87 22.86
N THR A 488 1.18 15.34 22.35
CA THR A 488 0.25 16.04 21.47
C THR A 488 -1.17 16.00 22.02
N GLU A 489 -1.92 17.03 21.69
CA GLU A 489 -3.36 17.14 21.89
C GLU A 489 -4.02 17.28 20.52
N SER A 490 -4.96 16.39 20.22
CA SER A 490 -5.84 16.45 19.06
C SER A 490 -7.18 17.07 19.48
N PRO A 491 -7.44 18.34 19.15
CA PRO A 491 -8.70 18.98 19.48
C PRO A 491 -9.86 18.33 18.72
N MET A 492 -10.94 18.01 19.43
CA MET A 492 -12.13 17.38 18.84
C MET A 492 -13.32 18.34 18.91
N PRO A 493 -14.01 18.64 17.80
CA PRO A 493 -15.24 19.44 17.84
C PRO A 493 -16.31 18.73 18.68
N ASN A 494 -16.90 19.46 19.64
CA ASN A 494 -18.00 18.99 20.49
C ASN A 494 -17.70 17.73 21.33
N ARG A 495 -16.43 17.38 21.54
CA ARG A 495 -16.01 16.24 22.37
C ARG A 495 -14.70 16.57 23.10
N PRO A 496 -14.37 15.86 24.20
CA PRO A 496 -13.07 16.02 24.84
C PRO A 496 -11.91 15.79 23.85
N SER A 497 -10.85 16.59 23.97
CA SER A 497 -9.61 16.38 23.22
C SER A 497 -9.08 14.97 23.48
N LYS A 498 -8.44 14.41 22.46
CA LYS A 498 -7.63 13.20 22.63
C LYS A 498 -6.17 13.60 22.79
N PHE A 499 -5.45 12.85 23.60
CA PHE A 499 -4.01 13.01 23.78
C PHE A 499 -3.28 11.84 23.14
N GLY A 500 -2.11 12.14 22.60
CA GLY A 500 -1.19 11.17 22.05
C GLY A 500 0.24 11.55 22.41
N ALA A 501 1.15 10.61 22.29
CA ALA A 501 2.57 10.88 22.39
C ALA A 501 3.33 10.01 21.42
N ALA A 502 4.46 10.51 20.94
CA ALA A 502 5.37 9.77 20.09
C ALA A 502 6.80 9.96 20.60
N PHE A 503 7.66 8.98 20.35
CA PHE A 503 9.05 9.03 20.72
C PHE A 503 9.95 8.35 19.68
N ARG A 504 11.23 8.64 19.77
CA ARG A 504 12.31 7.83 19.16
C ARG A 504 13.32 7.44 20.22
N LYS A 505 13.85 6.21 20.16
CA LYS A 505 14.94 5.72 21.02
C LYS A 505 15.73 4.64 20.29
N GLY A 506 17.02 4.87 20.04
CA GLY A 506 17.80 3.98 19.16
C GLY A 506 17.10 3.77 17.81
N PRO A 507 16.94 2.52 17.34
CA PRO A 507 16.23 2.22 16.08
C PRO A 507 14.70 2.30 16.19
N TYR A 508 14.14 2.57 17.37
CA TYR A 508 12.68 2.54 17.57
C TYR A 508 12.03 3.89 17.29
N PHE A 509 10.89 3.82 16.62
CA PHE A 509 9.87 4.87 16.60
C PHE A 509 8.58 4.28 17.15
N GLY A 510 7.96 4.94 18.12
CA GLY A 510 6.75 4.42 18.74
C GLY A 510 6.01 5.48 19.51
N GLY A 511 4.92 5.09 20.15
CA GLY A 511 4.10 6.03 20.88
C GLY A 511 2.80 5.42 21.36
N VAL A 512 1.94 6.30 21.87
CA VAL A 512 0.62 5.96 22.36
C VAL A 512 -0.39 6.98 21.84
N ALA A 513 -1.63 6.57 21.61
CA ALA A 513 -2.69 7.41 21.06
C ALA A 513 -4.07 7.05 21.60
N ASP A 514 -5.05 7.88 21.24
CA ASP A 514 -6.49 7.67 21.46
C ASP A 514 -6.98 7.70 22.91
N CYS A 515 -6.27 8.36 23.82
CA CYS A 515 -6.67 8.46 25.23
C CYS A 515 -7.10 9.89 25.60
N PRO A 516 -8.23 10.09 26.30
CA PRO A 516 -8.68 11.42 26.74
C PRO A 516 -7.94 11.94 27.99
N ASP A 517 -7.03 11.15 28.55
CA ASP A 517 -6.27 11.51 29.76
C ASP A 517 -4.79 11.77 29.42
N ARG A 518 -4.41 13.04 29.53
CA ARG A 518 -3.06 13.53 29.24
C ARG A 518 -1.99 12.92 30.13
N GLU A 519 -2.25 12.84 31.43
CA GLU A 519 -1.27 12.35 32.41
C GLU A 519 -1.07 10.85 32.23
N PHE A 520 -2.17 10.14 31.96
CA PHE A 520 -2.14 8.74 31.61
C PHE A 520 -1.30 8.47 30.35
N VAL A 521 -1.49 9.25 29.28
CA VAL A 521 -0.65 9.18 28.07
C VAL A 521 0.81 9.40 28.39
N ALA A 522 1.15 10.48 29.12
CA ALA A 522 2.53 10.83 29.46
C ALA A 522 3.23 9.73 30.27
N GLN A 523 2.52 9.14 31.24
CA GLN A 523 3.04 8.03 32.04
C GLN A 523 3.35 6.79 31.18
N HIS A 524 2.42 6.38 30.32
CA HIS A 524 2.54 5.12 29.57
C HIS A 524 3.52 5.22 28.41
N VAL A 525 3.58 6.36 27.71
CA VAL A 525 4.63 6.57 26.70
C VAL A 525 6.01 6.56 27.33
N ARG A 526 6.15 7.11 28.55
CA ARG A 526 7.44 7.12 29.26
C ARG A 526 7.85 5.74 29.70
N ALA A 527 6.93 4.96 30.26
CA ALA A 527 7.18 3.57 30.63
C ALA A 527 7.62 2.72 29.42
N LEU A 528 6.95 2.90 28.27
CA LEU A 528 7.36 2.24 27.02
C LEU A 528 8.74 2.70 26.55
N PHE A 529 9.00 4.01 26.57
CA PHE A 529 10.30 4.56 26.22
C PHE A 529 11.43 3.97 27.09
N ASP A 530 11.22 3.87 28.40
CA ASP A 530 12.24 3.40 29.34
C ASP A 530 12.50 1.88 29.20
N ARG A 531 11.51 1.10 28.74
CA ARG A 531 11.65 -0.35 28.48
C ARG A 531 12.57 -0.68 27.29
N LEU A 532 12.68 0.21 26.31
CA LEU A 532 13.44 -0.04 25.08
C LEU A 532 14.92 0.34 25.22
N SER A 533 15.83 -0.33 24.52
CA SER A 533 17.25 0.06 24.52
C SER A 533 17.60 0.93 23.31
N ALA A 534 18.43 1.95 23.54
CA ALA A 534 18.97 2.78 22.46
C ALA A 534 20.05 2.04 21.64
N THR A 535 20.60 0.94 22.16
CA THR A 535 21.66 0.15 21.52
C THR A 535 21.16 -1.10 20.81
N ASP A 536 19.84 -1.33 20.80
CA ASP A 536 19.26 -2.47 20.09
C ASP A 536 19.59 -2.37 18.59
N ALA A 537 19.83 -3.52 17.96
CA ALA A 537 20.01 -3.58 16.52
C ALA A 537 18.70 -3.17 15.81
N GLY A 538 18.84 -2.45 14.70
CA GLY A 538 17.73 -2.13 13.82
C GLY A 538 17.17 -3.35 13.10
N ASP A 539 16.00 -3.17 12.48
CA ASP A 539 15.33 -4.20 11.69
C ASP A 539 15.77 -4.02 10.23
N PRO A 540 16.35 -5.03 9.56
CA PRO A 540 16.84 -4.89 8.18
C PRO A 540 15.82 -4.18 7.28
N ALA A 541 16.32 -3.23 6.47
CA ALA A 541 15.49 -2.32 5.70
C ALA A 541 14.41 -3.06 4.88
N ALA A 542 13.19 -2.51 4.87
CA ALA A 542 12.08 -3.07 4.10
C ALA A 542 12.44 -3.13 2.60
N ALA A 543 11.99 -4.18 1.91
CA ALA A 543 11.87 -4.09 0.45
C ALA A 543 10.97 -2.89 0.13
N THR A 544 11.49 -1.93 -0.64
CA THR A 544 10.77 -0.72 -1.01
C THR A 544 9.47 -1.07 -1.73
N VAL A 545 8.36 -0.57 -1.20
CA VAL A 545 7.01 -0.80 -1.73
C VAL A 545 6.66 0.29 -2.75
N VAL A 546 6.17 -0.14 -3.90
CA VAL A 546 5.57 0.71 -4.94
C VAL A 546 4.30 1.36 -4.37
N PRO A 547 4.13 2.69 -4.44
CA PRO A 547 2.94 3.36 -3.91
C PRO A 547 1.66 2.85 -4.60
N VAL A 548 0.77 2.25 -3.82
CA VAL A 548 -0.62 1.97 -4.23
C VAL A 548 -1.39 3.28 -4.07
N LYS A 549 -1.92 3.83 -5.18
CA LYS A 549 -2.90 4.91 -5.12
C LYS A 549 -4.19 4.36 -4.51
N THR A 550 -4.55 4.85 -3.34
CA THR A 550 -5.89 4.67 -2.78
C THR A 550 -6.82 5.60 -3.56
N GLU A 551 -7.72 5.06 -4.37
CA GLU A 551 -8.88 5.83 -4.81
C GLU A 551 -9.73 6.09 -3.57
N SER A 552 -9.89 7.37 -3.23
CA SER A 552 -10.78 7.81 -2.18
C SER A 552 -12.21 7.55 -2.60
N SER A 553 -12.85 6.56 -1.98
CA SER A 553 -14.31 6.47 -1.93
C SER A 553 -14.86 7.71 -1.20
N HIS A 554 -15.57 8.55 -1.93
CA HIS A 554 -16.49 9.54 -1.38
C HIS A 554 -17.90 9.07 -1.76
N ASP A 555 -18.67 8.64 -0.77
CA ASP A 555 -20.13 8.54 -0.87
C ASP A 555 -20.76 9.31 0.28
N ALA A 556 -21.90 9.95 -0.07
CA ALA A 556 -22.88 10.74 0.69
C ALA A 556 -22.90 12.21 0.18
N ASP A 557 -23.97 12.74 -0.40
CA ASP A 557 -25.39 12.47 -0.13
C ASP A 557 -26.31 13.07 -1.23
N SER A 558 -27.52 12.51 -1.30
CA SER A 558 -28.79 13.08 -1.74
C SER A 558 -29.02 13.56 -3.19
N ASP A 559 -29.95 12.85 -3.84
CA ASP A 559 -31.22 13.38 -4.37
C ASP A 559 -31.16 14.44 -5.48
N GLN A 560 -31.43 14.01 -6.73
CA GLN A 560 -32.34 14.77 -7.60
C GLN A 560 -32.82 13.97 -8.81
N SER A 561 -34.14 13.93 -8.89
CA SER A 561 -35.00 13.46 -9.96
C SER A 561 -34.65 14.09 -11.31
N ALA A 562 -34.59 13.28 -12.37
CA ALA A 562 -34.62 13.78 -13.74
C ALA A 562 -36.10 14.00 -14.17
N PRO A 563 -36.45 15.15 -14.77
CA PRO A 563 -37.79 15.39 -15.28
C PRO A 563 -37.95 14.70 -16.64
N THR A 564 -38.97 13.86 -16.78
CA THR A 564 -39.45 13.40 -18.08
C THR A 564 -40.49 14.39 -18.56
N GLU A 565 -40.18 15.07 -19.66
CA GLU A 565 -41.12 15.93 -20.39
C GLU A 565 -42.35 15.12 -20.81
N GLY A 566 -43.51 15.66 -20.48
CA GLY A 566 -44.80 15.09 -20.85
C GLY A 566 -45.17 15.37 -22.29
N GLN A 567 -45.95 14.45 -22.85
CA GLN A 567 -47.08 14.77 -23.73
C GLN A 567 -48.16 13.68 -23.56
N PRO A 568 -49.43 14.00 -23.84
CA PRO A 568 -50.50 13.78 -22.87
C PRO A 568 -51.38 12.57 -23.16
N GLU A 569 -52.04 12.12 -22.10
CA GLU A 569 -53.16 11.20 -22.12
C GLU A 569 -54.29 11.66 -23.04
N SER A 570 -54.85 10.70 -23.78
CA SER A 570 -56.27 10.71 -24.09
C SER A 570 -56.82 9.28 -24.03
N THR A 571 -57.57 9.06 -22.95
CA THR A 571 -58.90 8.41 -22.90
C THR A 571 -59.08 6.92 -23.19
N GLU A 572 -59.81 6.34 -22.25
CA GLU A 572 -60.85 5.31 -22.40
C GLU A 572 -60.46 3.83 -22.34
N GLY A 573 -60.68 3.30 -21.12
CA GLY A 573 -61.33 2.04 -20.78
C GLY A 573 -61.51 0.97 -21.84
N ASN A 574 -61.18 -0.28 -21.48
CA ASN A 574 -62.24 -1.25 -21.21
C ASN A 574 -61.72 -2.49 -20.49
N GLU A 575 -62.68 -3.19 -19.89
CA GLU A 575 -62.65 -4.45 -19.18
C GLU A 575 -62.12 -5.68 -19.96
N SER A 576 -61.95 -6.76 -19.20
CA SER A 576 -61.81 -8.18 -19.60
C SER A 576 -60.43 -8.56 -20.18
N GLY A 577 -59.78 -9.65 -19.79
CA GLY A 577 -60.24 -10.91 -19.24
C GLY A 577 -59.58 -12.00 -20.08
N TYR A 578 -58.66 -12.76 -19.48
CA TYR A 578 -58.31 -14.19 -19.69
C TYR A 578 -56.90 -14.47 -19.16
#